data_AF-A0A0U4WIU3-F1
#
_entry.id   AF-A0A0U4WIU3-F1
#
_cell.length_a   1.000
_cell.length_b   1.000
_cell.length_c   1.000
_cell.angle_alpha   90.00
_cell.angle_beta   90.00
_cell.angle_gamma   90.00
#
_symmetry.space_group_name_H-M   'P 1'
#
loop_
_entity.id
_entity.type
_entity.pdbx_description
1 polymer ?
#
loop_
_entity_poly.entity_id
_entity_poly.type
_entity_poly.pdbx_seq_one_letter_code
_entity_poly.pdbx_strand_id
1 'polypeptide(L)'
;MNHELDYDRDHDREDELSKKSLEEILRLSLDQENKMMRTYLLTAERIHDNEELQTRLKNFAEGNAKRSRQLQNELQFIQDLQ
;
A
#
# COMPACT_ATOMS: atom_id res chain seq x y z
N MET A 1 -7.89 29.94 -45.43
CA MET A 1 -6.47 29.58 -45.22
C MET A 1 -5.86 30.77 -44.49
N ASN A 2 -5.44 30.75 -43.24
CA ASN A 2 -5.21 29.68 -42.26
C ASN A 2 -5.81 30.12 -40.92
N HIS A 3 -6.71 29.30 -40.37
CA HIS A 3 -6.98 29.30 -38.94
C HIS A 3 -5.91 28.37 -38.36
N GLU A 4 -4.78 28.94 -37.90
CA GLU A 4 -3.84 28.23 -37.03
C GLU A 4 -4.55 28.02 -35.69
N LEU A 5 -5.40 27.00 -35.70
CA LEU A 5 -5.94 26.35 -34.53
C LEU A 5 -4.80 25.50 -33.97
N ASP A 6 -3.85 26.13 -33.27
CA ASP A 6 -2.97 25.42 -32.34
C ASP A 6 -3.81 25.03 -31.10
N TYR A 7 -4.73 24.10 -31.34
CA TYR A 7 -5.19 23.17 -30.33
C TYR A 7 -4.16 22.03 -30.26
N ASP A 8 -2.98 22.35 -29.75
CA ASP A 8 -2.22 21.37 -28.96
C ASP A 8 -2.71 21.55 -27.52
N ARG A 9 -4.01 21.40 -27.24
CA ARG A 9 -4.60 20.12 -26.84
C ARG A 9 -3.70 19.41 -25.84
N ASP A 10 -3.79 19.91 -24.61
CA ASP A 10 -4.11 19.11 -23.45
C ASP A 10 -3.61 17.66 -23.51
N HIS A 11 -2.44 17.45 -22.95
CA HIS A 11 -2.34 16.39 -21.95
C HIS A 11 -1.47 16.90 -20.81
N ASP A 12 -2.04 17.84 -20.06
CA ASP A 12 -1.92 17.78 -18.62
C ASP A 12 -2.21 16.33 -18.21
N ARG A 13 -1.15 15.54 -18.02
CA ARG A 13 -1.24 14.21 -17.44
C ARG A 13 -1.50 14.36 -15.95
N GLU A 14 -2.62 14.99 -15.59
CA GLU A 14 -3.09 15.03 -14.20
C GLU A 14 -3.36 13.62 -13.65
N ASP A 15 -3.49 12.61 -14.53
CA ASP A 15 -3.60 11.20 -14.21
C ASP A 15 -2.25 10.47 -14.02
N GLU A 16 -1.08 11.10 -14.28
CA GLU A 16 0.21 10.42 -14.11
C GLU A 16 0.66 10.45 -12.65
N LEU A 17 0.65 9.28 -12.01
CA LEU A 17 1.07 9.12 -10.64
C LEU A 17 2.57 9.47 -10.49
N SER A 18 2.87 10.63 -9.89
CA SER A 18 4.26 11.03 -9.66
C SER A 18 4.99 10.01 -8.77
N LYS A 19 6.30 9.85 -8.96
CA LYS A 19 7.13 8.95 -8.13
C LYS A 19 6.99 9.25 -6.63
N LYS A 20 6.88 10.54 -6.26
CA LYS A 20 6.67 10.98 -4.87
C LYS A 20 5.29 10.57 -4.34
N SER A 21 4.24 10.74 -5.15
CA SER A 21 2.88 10.32 -4.81
C SER A 21 2.78 8.79 -4.65
N LEU A 22 3.45 8.03 -5.53
CA LEU A 22 3.54 6.58 -5.42
C LEU A 22 4.25 6.15 -4.13
N GLU A 23 5.39 6.76 -3.81
CA GLU A 23 6.12 6.47 -2.57
C GLU A 23 5.24 6.71 -1.34
N GLU A 24 4.51 7.84 -1.30
CA GLU A 24 3.60 8.16 -0.20
C GLU A 24 2.48 7.13 -0.06
N ILE A 25 1.84 6.73 -1.17
CA ILE A 25 0.81 5.68 -1.18
C ILE A 25 1.34 4.35 -0.63
N LEU A 26 2.54 3.95 -1.03
CA LEU A 26 3.14 2.70 -0.55
C LEU A 26 3.54 2.79 0.93
N ARG A 27 4.02 3.94 1.41
CA ARG A 27 4.28 4.17 2.84
C ARG A 27 3.00 4.11 3.67
N LEU A 28 1.93 4.73 3.20
CA LEU A 28 0.61 4.66 3.85
C LEU A 28 0.09 3.23 3.89
N SER A 29 0.24 2.49 2.78
CA SER A 29 -0.16 1.08 2.71
C SER A 29 0.64 0.22 3.69
N LEU A 30 1.95 0.44 3.81
CA LEU A 30 2.81 -0.27 4.76
C LEU A 30 2.40 -0.01 6.21
N ASP A 31 2.07 1.25 6.55
CA ASP A 31 1.55 1.60 7.86
C ASP A 31 0.21 0.89 8.15
N GLN A 32 -0.69 0.84 7.16
CA GLN A 32 -1.96 0.14 7.30
C GLN A 32 -1.79 -1.37 7.48
N GLU A 33 -0.89 -2.02 6.73
CA GLU A 33 -0.55 -3.44 6.90
C GLU A 33 -0.05 -3.72 8.32
N ASN A 34 0.85 -2.88 8.85
CA ASN A 34 1.38 -3.03 10.20
C ASN A 34 0.31 -2.81 11.28
N LYS A 35 -0.60 -1.83 11.09
CA LYS A 35 -1.73 -1.60 11.99
C LYS A 35 -2.68 -2.79 12.02
N MET A 36 -3.07 -3.32 10.85
CA MET A 36 -3.93 -4.49 10.76
C MET A 36 -3.29 -5.72 11.41
N MET A 37 -2.00 -5.96 11.15
CA MET A 37 -1.25 -7.06 11.77
C MET A 37 -1.34 -7.02 13.30
N ARG A 38 -1.05 -5.86 13.90
CA ARG A 38 -1.11 -5.66 15.36
C ARG A 38 -2.52 -5.87 15.88
N THR A 39 -3.53 -5.32 15.20
CA THR A 39 -4.94 -5.49 15.58
C THR A 39 -5.32 -6.98 15.60
N TYR A 40 -4.96 -7.75 14.58
CA TYR A 40 -5.29 -9.18 14.54
C TYR A 40 -4.55 -9.98 15.61
N LEU A 41 -3.27 -9.71 15.87
CA LEU A 41 -2.53 -10.38 16.96
C LEU A 41 -3.16 -10.10 18.33
N LEU A 42 -3.40 -8.82 18.66
CA LEU A 42 -4.02 -8.43 19.92
C LEU A 42 -5.45 -9.00 20.07
N THR A 43 -6.19 -9.10 18.97
CA THR A 43 -7.54 -9.69 19.00
C THR A 43 -7.47 -11.20 19.20
N ALA A 44 -6.54 -11.89 18.54
CA ALA A 44 -6.33 -13.32 18.70
C ALA A 44 -5.96 -13.68 20.14
N GLU A 45 -5.12 -12.87 20.79
CA GLU A 45 -4.73 -13.05 22.20
C GLU A 45 -5.91 -12.93 23.17
N ARG A 46 -6.94 -12.16 22.83
CA ARG A 46 -8.12 -11.92 23.67
C ARG A 46 -9.25 -12.93 23.49
N ILE A 47 -9.19 -13.73 22.42
CA ILE A 47 -10.19 -14.76 22.14
C ILE A 47 -9.73 -16.07 22.80
N HIS A 48 -10.53 -16.57 23.73
CA HIS A 48 -10.25 -17.77 24.51
C HIS A 48 -11.26 -18.90 24.28
N ASP A 49 -12.43 -18.57 23.74
CA ASP A 49 -13.58 -19.45 23.53
C ASP A 49 -13.72 -19.93 22.07
N ASN A 50 -12.85 -19.44 21.17
CA ASN A 50 -12.90 -19.77 19.75
C ASN A 50 -11.49 -19.91 19.15
N GLU A 51 -10.94 -21.12 19.27
CA GLU A 51 -9.60 -21.48 18.78
C GLU A 51 -9.47 -21.35 17.25
N GLU A 52 -10.54 -21.65 16.51
CA GLU A 52 -10.56 -21.54 15.06
C GLU A 52 -10.43 -20.08 14.61
N LEU A 53 -11.18 -19.16 15.24
CA LEU A 53 -11.07 -17.73 14.97
C LEU A 53 -9.71 -17.17 15.39
N GLN A 54 -9.18 -17.61 16.54
CA GLN A 54 -7.83 -17.24 16.97
C GLN A 54 -6.79 -17.60 15.90
N THR A 55 -6.87 -18.82 15.36
CA THR A 55 -5.98 -19.30 14.29
C THR A 55 -6.14 -18.47 13.01
N ARG A 56 -7.36 -18.18 12.58
CA ARG A 56 -7.60 -17.32 11.40
C ARG A 56 -7.03 -15.92 11.57
N LEU A 57 -7.16 -15.31 12.74
CA LEU A 57 -6.59 -13.99 13.03
C LEU A 57 -5.05 -14.00 12.98
N LYS A 58 -4.41 -15.04 13.52
CA LYS A 58 -2.95 -15.23 13.38
C LYS A 58 -2.54 -15.36 11.91
N ASN A 59 -3.28 -16.12 11.11
CA ASN A 59 -3.03 -16.26 9.67
C ASN A 59 -3.19 -14.92 8.92
N PHE A 60 -4.17 -14.10 9.29
CA PHE A 60 -4.30 -12.76 8.72
C PHE A 60 -3.08 -11.88 9.05
N ALA A 61 -2.63 -11.89 10.31
CA ALA A 61 -1.44 -11.16 10.74
C ALA A 61 -0.16 -11.62 9.98
N GLU A 62 0.02 -12.92 9.76
CA GLU A 62 1.11 -13.44 8.94
C GLU A 62 1.03 -12.95 7.49
N GLY A 63 -0.19 -12.90 6.94
CA GLY A 63 -0.46 -12.31 5.63
C GLY A 63 -0.08 -10.84 5.55
N ASN A 64 -0.42 -10.05 6.58
CA ASN A 64 0.00 -8.65 6.70
C ASN A 64 1.54 -8.55 6.75
N ALA A 65 2.21 -9.38 7.55
CA ALA A 65 3.67 -9.38 7.65
C ALA A 65 4.35 -9.66 6.31
N LYS A 66 3.80 -10.59 5.51
CA LYS A 66 4.28 -10.87 4.15
C LYS A 66 4.13 -9.65 3.24
N ARG A 67 2.96 -9.00 3.24
CA ARG A 67 2.71 -7.80 2.42
C ARG A 67 3.55 -6.61 2.87
N SER A 68 3.75 -6.41 4.17
CA SER A 68 4.67 -5.39 4.70
C SER A 68 6.09 -5.56 4.15
N ARG A 69 6.62 -6.79 4.11
CA ARG A 69 7.94 -7.06 3.53
C ARG A 69 7.99 -6.75 2.03
N GLN A 70 6.94 -7.11 1.29
CA GLN A 70 6.86 -6.79 -0.14
C GLN A 70 6.85 -5.27 -0.36
N LEU A 71 6.04 -4.53 0.39
CA LEU A 71 5.98 -3.06 0.32
C LEU A 71 7.33 -2.41 0.69
N GLN A 72 8.04 -2.95 1.70
CA GLN A 72 9.38 -2.47 2.05
C GLN A 72 10.37 -2.65 0.90
N ASN A 73 10.33 -3.78 0.19
CA ASN A 73 11.18 -4.02 -0.95
C ASN A 73 10.88 -3.05 -2.11
N GLU A 74 9.59 -2.81 -2.41
CA GLU A 74 9.20 -1.85 -3.45
C GLU A 74 9.62 -0.41 -3.09
N LEU A 75 9.47 -0.03 -1.82
CA LEU A 75 9.93 1.27 -1.33
C LEU A 75 11.45 1.42 -1.48
N GLN A 76 12.22 0.39 -1.14
CA GLN A 76 13.68 0.41 -1.34
C GLN A 76 14.03 0.58 -2.82
N PHE A 77 13.38 -0.16 -3.71
CA PHE A 77 13.60 -0.04 -5.16
C PHE A 77 13.31 1.38 -5.68
N ILE A 78 12.24 2.03 -5.21
CA ILE A 78 11.91 3.41 -5.58
C ILE A 78 12.98 4.38 -5.08
N GLN A 79 13.51 4.18 -3.87
CA GLN A 79 14.54 5.03 -3.28
C GLN A 79 15.90 4.87 -3.96
N ASP A 80 16.29 3.64 -4.35
CA ASP A 80 17.57 3.36 -5.01
C ASP A 80 17.64 3.90 -6.45
N LEU A 81 16.49 4.26 -7.04
CA LEU A 81 16.40 4.97 -8.32
C LEU A 81 16.58 6.50 -8.19
N GLN A 82 17.23 7.00 -7.12
CA GLN A 82 17.53 8.43 -6.85
C GLN A 82 19.03 8.69 -6.93
#